data_AF-A0A1I0MC39-F1
#
_entry.id   AF-A0A1I0MC39-F1
#
_cell.length_a   1.000
_cell.length_b   1.000
_cell.length_c   1.000
_cell.angle_alpha   90.00
_cell.angle_beta   90.00
_cell.angle_gamma   90.00
#
_symmetry.space_group_name_H-M   'P 1'
#
loop_
_entity.id
_entity.type
_entity.pdbx_description
1 polymer ?
#
loop_
_entity_poly.entity_id
_entity_poly.type
_entity_poly.pdbx_seq_one_letter_code
_entity_poly.pdbx_strand_id
1 'polypeptide(L)'
;MRRVKVTHILLSLSFLACLACSSNDSTPADNNPNGPVTGNPNLNKGAVGESANDLLSANNYTSLYVEIQYAAGYAPPNGSISYLQSFLENHLNKPGGIQIETKEVSGEGKASYSTSDLRNFEDDNRTKFTKDNQLAVYFYFADGNYTSENVLGIAHRNTSMVLFQKRIEELSGGIGQASTQLLTSSVMAHEMGHIMGLVNVGTDMQTPHQDEANGKHCNVDECLMYYAVESAAGISDLLGMSQPPAFDDLCLADLRANGGK
;
A
#
# COMPACT_ATOMS: atom_id res chain seq x y z
N MET A 1 -50.97 -8.57 -81.00
CA MET A 1 -50.35 -9.27 -79.84
C MET A 1 -49.15 -8.45 -79.39
N ARG A 2 -49.29 -7.80 -78.22
CA ARG A 2 -48.27 -6.97 -77.57
C ARG A 2 -47.41 -7.85 -76.66
N ARG A 3 -46.20 -7.34 -76.40
CA ARG A 3 -45.45 -7.26 -75.13
C ARG A 3 -44.06 -7.90 -75.22
N VAL A 4 -43.00 -7.39 -74.59
CA VAL A 4 -42.67 -6.14 -73.88
C VAL A 4 -41.13 -6.20 -73.78
N LYS A 5 -40.42 -5.08 -73.94
CA LYS A 5 -38.97 -4.99 -73.69
C LYS A 5 -38.72 -5.03 -72.18
N VAL A 6 -37.86 -5.93 -71.72
CA VAL A 6 -37.45 -6.01 -70.31
C VAL A 6 -36.20 -5.14 -70.14
N THR A 7 -36.33 -4.07 -69.35
CA THR A 7 -35.24 -3.18 -68.95
C THR A 7 -34.75 -3.62 -67.57
N HIS A 8 -33.45 -3.87 -67.41
CA HIS A 8 -32.86 -4.19 -66.12
C HIS A 8 -32.68 -2.90 -65.29
N ILE A 9 -33.41 -2.79 -64.18
CA ILE A 9 -33.22 -1.75 -63.17
C ILE A 9 -32.48 -2.40 -62.00
N LEU A 10 -31.22 -1.98 -61.79
CA LEU A 10 -30.45 -2.29 -60.58
C LEU A 10 -31.03 -1.49 -59.41
N LEU A 11 -31.56 -2.19 -58.41
CA LEU A 11 -32.05 -1.61 -57.16
C LEU A 11 -30.91 -1.63 -56.13
N SER A 12 -30.28 -0.49 -55.88
CA SER A 12 -29.29 -0.30 -54.81
C SER A 12 -30.01 -0.20 -53.46
N LEU A 13 -29.77 -1.16 -52.57
CA LEU A 13 -30.33 -1.18 -51.23
C LEU A 13 -29.46 -0.33 -50.28
N SER A 14 -29.82 0.94 -50.10
CA SER A 14 -29.25 1.79 -49.05
C SER A 14 -29.94 1.49 -47.71
N PHE A 15 -29.21 0.86 -46.79
CA PHE A 15 -29.67 0.63 -45.43
C PHE A 15 -29.34 1.86 -44.58
N LEU A 16 -30.32 2.75 -44.42
CA LEU A 16 -30.29 3.87 -43.48
C LEU A 16 -31.08 3.45 -42.23
N ALA A 17 -30.38 3.15 -41.14
CA ALA A 17 -31.01 2.92 -39.84
C ALA A 17 -30.83 4.17 -38.96
N CYS A 18 -31.95 4.83 -38.68
CA CYS A 18 -32.05 5.88 -37.67
C CYS A 18 -32.32 5.28 -36.28
N LEU A 19 -31.51 5.70 -35.32
CA LEU A 19 -31.85 6.15 -33.95
C LEU A 19 -32.71 5.25 -33.03
N ALA A 20 -32.12 4.87 -31.89
CA ALA A 20 -32.81 4.82 -30.59
C ALA A 20 -31.84 5.19 -29.46
N CYS A 21 -32.28 6.12 -28.61
CA CYS A 21 -31.55 6.73 -27.49
C CYS A 21 -31.45 5.82 -26.25
N SER A 22 -30.39 5.99 -25.46
CA SER A 22 -30.52 6.14 -24.01
C SER A 22 -29.40 7.04 -23.48
N SER A 23 -29.77 8.20 -22.94
CA SER A 23 -28.90 9.01 -22.10
C SER A 23 -28.62 8.20 -20.82
N ASN A 24 -27.35 7.87 -20.56
CA ASN A 24 -26.94 7.51 -19.21
C ASN A 24 -25.95 8.56 -18.73
N ASP A 25 -26.48 9.47 -17.91
CA ASP A 25 -25.72 10.26 -16.96
C ASP A 25 -24.82 9.33 -16.15
N SER A 26 -23.52 9.59 -16.17
CA SER A 26 -22.60 9.01 -15.20
C SER A 26 -22.58 9.95 -14.00
N THR A 27 -23.47 9.70 -13.04
CA THR A 27 -23.33 10.25 -11.69
C THR A 27 -22.16 9.55 -11.00
N PRO A 28 -21.22 10.27 -10.36
CA PRO A 28 -20.21 9.65 -9.51
C PRO A 28 -20.88 9.07 -8.26
N ALA A 29 -20.38 7.92 -7.82
CA ALA A 29 -20.75 7.31 -6.55
C ALA A 29 -20.30 8.20 -5.39
N ASP A 30 -21.28 8.73 -4.66
CA ASP A 30 -21.14 9.14 -3.26
C ASP A 30 -22.02 8.21 -2.46
N ASN A 31 -21.41 7.33 -1.66
CA ASN A 31 -22.10 6.63 -0.58
C ASN A 31 -21.12 6.46 0.58
N ASN A 32 -20.91 7.58 1.27
CA ASN A 32 -20.34 7.70 2.60
C ASN A 32 -21.03 6.76 3.62
N PRO A 33 -20.28 6.17 4.57
CA PRO A 33 -20.75 6.27 5.95
C PRO A 33 -19.73 6.81 6.98
N ASN A 34 -18.48 7.16 6.66
CA ASN A 34 -17.58 7.80 7.63
C ASN A 34 -16.55 8.87 7.13
N GLY A 35 -16.95 9.78 6.24
CA GLY A 35 -16.24 11.02 5.86
C GLY A 35 -16.30 11.30 4.34
N PRO A 36 -16.02 12.53 3.88
CA PRO A 36 -15.89 12.79 2.44
C PRO A 36 -14.69 12.01 1.89
N VAL A 37 -14.94 11.09 0.95
CA VAL A 37 -13.87 10.45 0.17
C VAL A 37 -13.16 11.54 -0.63
N THR A 38 -11.83 11.59 -0.54
CA THR A 38 -11.02 12.59 -1.28
C THR A 38 -10.01 11.90 -2.19
N GLY A 39 -10.06 12.15 -3.50
CA GLY A 39 -9.12 11.62 -4.50
C GLY A 39 -9.71 10.54 -5.43
N ASN A 40 -8.87 9.96 -6.29
CA ASN A 40 -9.26 8.88 -7.23
C ASN A 40 -8.78 7.51 -6.70
N PRO A 41 -9.70 6.63 -6.25
CA PRO A 41 -9.33 5.34 -5.67
C PRO A 41 -8.51 4.43 -6.59
N ASN A 42 -8.66 4.54 -7.90
CA ASN A 42 -7.95 3.68 -8.84
C ASN A 42 -6.42 3.90 -8.81
N LEU A 43 -5.95 5.09 -8.41
CA LEU A 43 -4.52 5.38 -8.25
C LEU A 43 -3.88 4.64 -7.07
N ASN A 44 -4.68 4.05 -6.19
CA ASN A 44 -4.23 3.40 -4.96
C ASN A 44 -4.50 1.89 -4.97
N LYS A 45 -4.94 1.33 -6.11
CA LYS A 45 -5.24 -0.10 -6.28
C LYS A 45 -4.22 -0.87 -7.11
N GLY A 46 -3.08 -0.24 -7.42
CA GLY A 46 -1.98 -0.82 -8.20
C GLY A 46 -1.23 -1.94 -7.46
N ALA A 47 -0.27 -2.56 -8.14
CA ALA A 47 0.62 -3.56 -7.59
C ALA A 47 1.60 -2.94 -6.58
N VAL A 48 2.07 -3.73 -5.60
CA VAL A 48 3.08 -3.27 -4.64
C VAL A 48 4.31 -2.73 -5.40
N GLY A 49 4.85 -1.60 -4.96
CA GLY A 49 5.98 -0.92 -5.59
C GLY A 49 5.66 -0.10 -6.85
N GLU A 50 4.46 -0.20 -7.42
CA GLU A 50 4.09 0.52 -8.66
C GLU A 50 4.18 2.05 -8.52
N SER A 51 4.03 2.57 -7.31
CA SER A 51 4.14 4.01 -7.01
C SER A 51 5.48 4.40 -6.37
N ALA A 52 6.52 3.57 -6.48
CA ALA A 52 7.81 3.80 -5.82
C ALA A 52 8.44 5.16 -6.19
N ASN A 53 8.55 5.49 -7.48
CA ASN A 53 9.11 6.77 -7.91
C ASN A 53 8.25 7.97 -7.46
N ASP A 54 6.93 7.81 -7.48
CA ASP A 54 5.96 8.82 -7.03
C ASP A 54 6.06 9.08 -5.52
N LEU A 55 6.36 8.04 -4.73
CA LEU A 55 6.64 8.13 -3.30
C LEU A 55 7.99 8.79 -3.02
N LEU A 56 9.02 8.36 -3.75
CA LEU A 56 10.41 8.76 -3.48
C LEU A 56 10.71 10.17 -3.97
N SER A 57 10.23 10.55 -5.16
CA SER A 57 10.51 11.84 -5.80
C SER A 57 9.45 12.91 -5.54
N ALA A 58 9.75 14.17 -5.88
CA ALA A 58 8.78 15.28 -5.84
C ALA A 58 8.16 15.61 -7.22
N ASN A 59 8.35 14.75 -8.23
CA ASN A 59 8.04 15.08 -9.63
C ASN A 59 6.55 15.24 -9.88
N ASN A 60 5.75 14.28 -9.39
CA ASN A 60 4.30 14.26 -9.56
C ASN A 60 3.56 14.70 -8.29
N TYR A 61 4.07 14.31 -7.13
CA TYR A 61 3.45 14.59 -5.83
C TYR A 61 4.45 15.25 -4.89
N THR A 62 4.15 16.48 -4.49
CA THR A 62 5.03 17.27 -3.63
C THR A 62 4.77 17.02 -2.14
N SER A 63 3.63 16.45 -1.77
CA SER A 63 3.26 16.13 -0.39
C SER A 63 2.72 14.70 -0.27
N LEU A 64 2.72 14.19 0.96
CA LEU A 64 2.24 12.85 1.30
C LEU A 64 1.19 12.94 2.42
N TYR A 65 0.10 12.20 2.26
CA TYR A 65 -0.85 11.91 3.32
C TYR A 65 -0.74 10.45 3.73
N VAL A 66 -0.60 10.18 5.01
CA VAL A 66 -0.64 8.82 5.57
C VAL A 66 -1.91 8.71 6.39
N GLU A 67 -2.86 7.91 5.91
CA GLU A 67 -4.04 7.52 6.67
C GLU A 67 -3.72 6.22 7.42
N ILE A 68 -3.75 6.29 8.75
CA ILE A 68 -3.59 5.13 9.62
C ILE A 68 -4.94 4.85 10.26
N GLN A 69 -5.53 3.71 9.92
CA GLN A 69 -6.70 3.19 10.60
C GLN A 69 -6.31 2.03 11.50
N TYR A 70 -7.02 1.87 12.62
CA TYR A 70 -6.75 0.79 13.56
C TYR A 70 -8.04 0.24 14.17
N ALA A 71 -8.07 -1.07 14.39
CA ALA A 71 -9.14 -1.71 15.13
C ALA A 71 -9.14 -1.27 16.60
N ALA A 72 -10.32 -1.20 17.21
CA ALA A 72 -10.46 -0.81 18.61
C ALA A 72 -9.56 -1.63 19.54
N GLY A 73 -8.77 -0.94 20.37
CA GLY A 73 -7.79 -1.55 21.28
C GLY A 73 -6.41 -1.82 20.68
N TYR A 74 -6.23 -1.65 19.36
CA TYR A 74 -4.98 -1.94 18.64
C TYR A 74 -4.40 -0.69 17.97
N ALA A 75 -4.50 0.46 18.64
CA ALA A 75 -3.85 1.68 18.18
C ALA A 75 -2.33 1.51 18.17
N PRO A 76 -1.62 1.95 17.11
CA PRO A 76 -0.15 1.95 17.13
C PRO A 76 0.39 2.81 18.28
N PRO A 77 1.52 2.41 18.90
CA PRO A 77 2.19 3.27 19.87
C PRO A 77 2.55 4.63 19.27
N ASN A 78 2.37 5.72 20.02
CA ASN A 78 2.71 7.08 19.57
C ASN A 78 4.16 7.24 19.11
N GLY A 79 5.08 6.50 19.75
CA GLY A 79 6.48 6.48 19.34
C GLY A 79 6.71 5.83 17.97
N SER A 80 5.87 4.86 17.56
CA SER A 80 5.92 4.25 16.23
C SER A 80 5.42 5.20 15.15
N ILE A 81 4.40 6.01 15.44
CA ILE A 81 3.93 7.08 14.54
C ILE A 81 5.02 8.13 14.34
N SER A 82 5.67 8.55 15.43
CA SER A 82 6.76 9.53 15.39
C SER A 82 7.98 9.00 14.63
N TYR A 83 8.29 7.70 14.81
CA TYR A 83 9.32 7.01 14.06
C TYR A 83 8.97 6.96 12.57
N LEU A 84 7.74 6.58 12.19
CA LEU A 84 7.31 6.56 10.78
C LEU A 84 7.44 7.94 10.13
N GLN A 85 7.00 9.02 10.80
CA GLN A 85 7.15 10.38 10.29
C GLN A 85 8.62 10.68 9.95
N SER A 86 9.51 10.44 10.92
CA SER A 86 10.95 10.69 10.76
C SER A 86 11.57 9.82 9.66
N PHE A 87 11.16 8.55 9.60
CA PHE A 87 11.58 7.60 8.59
C PHE A 87 11.20 8.06 7.17
N LEU A 88 9.94 8.50 6.97
CA LEU A 88 9.48 9.01 5.68
C LEU A 88 10.18 10.33 5.32
N GLU A 89 10.38 11.23 6.28
CA GLU A 89 11.11 12.49 6.07
C GLU A 89 12.56 12.25 5.67
N ASN A 90 13.20 11.19 6.19
CA ASN A 90 14.59 10.86 5.88
C ASN A 90 14.77 10.24 4.49
N HIS A 91 13.78 9.54 3.95
CA HIS A 91 13.93 8.79 2.69
C HIS A 91 13.20 9.41 1.49
N LEU A 92 12.13 10.19 1.72
CA LEU A 92 11.30 10.75 0.66
C LEU A 92 11.59 12.22 0.37
N ASN A 93 11.48 12.61 -0.90
CA ASN A 93 11.50 14.01 -1.34
C ASN A 93 10.07 14.56 -1.44
N LYS A 94 9.54 15.09 -0.33
CA LYS A 94 8.20 15.69 -0.23
C LYS A 94 8.24 17.13 0.31
N PRO A 95 8.59 18.14 -0.52
CA PRO A 95 8.77 19.52 -0.05
C PRO A 95 7.48 20.19 0.45
N GLY A 96 6.31 19.68 0.05
CA GLY A 96 5.01 20.08 0.56
C GLY A 96 4.64 19.48 1.92
N GLY A 97 5.52 18.65 2.50
CA GLY A 97 5.35 18.04 3.82
C GLY A 97 4.67 16.66 3.78
N ILE A 98 4.76 15.98 4.92
CA ILE A 98 4.14 14.69 5.19
C ILE A 98 3.15 14.89 6.34
N GLN A 99 1.89 14.52 6.14
CA GLN A 99 0.85 14.54 7.16
C GLN A 99 0.44 13.11 7.51
N ILE A 100 0.28 12.82 8.80
CA ILE A 100 -0.24 11.54 9.29
C ILE A 100 -1.54 11.80 10.06
N GLU A 101 -2.59 11.05 9.74
CA GLU A 101 -3.84 11.01 10.48
C GLU A 101 -4.06 9.59 11.02
N THR A 102 -4.49 9.48 12.27
CA THR A 102 -4.88 8.21 12.89
C THR A 102 -6.37 8.20 13.21
N LYS A 103 -7.06 7.08 12.92
CA LYS A 103 -8.49 6.93 13.20
C LYS A 103 -8.82 5.51 13.65
N GLU A 104 -9.55 5.40 14.77
CA GLU A 104 -10.15 4.13 15.16
C GLU A 104 -11.31 3.76 14.22
N VAL A 105 -11.37 2.49 13.83
CA VAL A 105 -12.43 1.92 13.01
C VAL A 105 -12.90 0.59 13.59
N SER A 106 -14.12 0.20 13.27
CA SER A 106 -14.63 -1.12 13.65
C SER A 106 -13.90 -2.20 12.85
N GLY A 107 -13.13 -3.04 13.54
CA GLY A 107 -12.56 -4.24 12.93
C GLY A 107 -13.65 -5.22 12.49
N GLU A 108 -13.31 -6.15 11.60
CA GLU A 108 -14.24 -7.22 11.19
C GLU A 108 -14.42 -8.32 12.26
N GLY A 109 -13.64 -8.29 13.35
CA GLY A 109 -13.70 -9.29 14.43
C GLY A 109 -13.31 -10.70 13.97
N LYS A 110 -12.53 -10.82 12.88
CA LYS A 110 -12.07 -12.12 12.35
C LYS A 110 -10.83 -12.56 13.10
N ALA A 111 -10.75 -13.87 13.38
CA ALA A 111 -9.54 -14.45 13.98
C ALA A 111 -8.34 -14.42 13.02
N SER A 112 -8.59 -14.55 11.72
CA SER A 112 -7.57 -14.50 10.67
C SER A 112 -8.13 -13.82 9.42
N TYR A 113 -7.28 -13.07 8.72
CA TYR A 113 -7.58 -12.27 7.53
C TYR A 113 -6.82 -12.81 6.32
N SER A 114 -7.52 -13.03 5.21
CA SER A 114 -6.91 -13.22 3.90
C SER A 114 -6.60 -11.86 3.24
N THR A 115 -5.76 -11.85 2.20
CA THR A 115 -5.53 -10.62 1.41
C THR A 115 -6.83 -10.06 0.82
N SER A 116 -7.78 -10.91 0.44
CA SER A 116 -9.09 -10.47 -0.06
C SER A 116 -9.92 -9.79 1.02
N ASP A 117 -9.91 -10.31 2.25
CA ASP A 117 -10.60 -9.66 3.38
C ASP A 117 -10.04 -8.26 3.61
N LEU A 118 -8.71 -8.14 3.64
CA LEU A 118 -8.02 -6.87 3.87
C LEU A 118 -8.28 -5.84 2.76
N ARG A 119 -8.33 -6.29 1.49
CA ARG A 119 -8.66 -5.41 0.35
C ARG A 119 -10.12 -4.95 0.38
N ASN A 120 -11.04 -5.82 0.78
CA ASN A 120 -12.45 -5.44 0.93
C ASN A 120 -12.62 -4.46 2.09
N PHE A 121 -11.93 -4.71 3.21
CA PHE A 121 -11.90 -3.80 4.34
C PHE A 121 -11.39 -2.42 3.95
N GLU A 122 -10.25 -2.34 3.23
CA GLU A 122 -9.73 -1.06 2.73
C GLU A 122 -10.72 -0.37 1.80
N ASP A 123 -11.32 -1.11 0.86
CA ASP A 123 -12.29 -0.56 -0.11
C ASP A 123 -13.52 0.05 0.60
N ASP A 124 -13.92 -0.49 1.75
CA ASP A 124 -15.05 -0.01 2.55
C ASP A 124 -14.68 1.12 3.53
N ASN A 125 -13.42 1.21 3.96
CA ASN A 125 -13.03 2.09 5.09
C ASN A 125 -12.05 3.22 4.73
N ARG A 126 -11.21 3.06 3.72
CA ARG A 126 -10.21 4.08 3.36
C ARG A 126 -10.89 5.37 2.89
N THR A 127 -10.44 6.51 3.42
CA THR A 127 -11.07 7.82 3.11
C THR A 127 -10.15 8.79 2.36
N LYS A 128 -8.84 8.53 2.38
CA LYS A 128 -7.81 9.36 1.75
C LYS A 128 -7.22 8.65 0.54
N PHE A 129 -7.38 9.25 -0.62
CA PHE A 129 -6.85 8.77 -1.90
C PHE A 129 -5.99 9.84 -2.55
N THR A 130 -5.13 9.40 -3.45
CA THR A 130 -4.23 10.29 -4.18
C THR A 130 -5.05 11.32 -4.97
N LYS A 131 -4.67 12.59 -4.83
CA LYS A 131 -5.38 13.72 -5.44
C LYS A 131 -4.43 14.87 -5.68
N ASP A 132 -4.57 15.51 -6.85
CA ASP A 132 -3.81 16.69 -7.23
C ASP A 132 -2.30 16.44 -7.05
N ASN A 133 -1.62 17.22 -6.21
CA ASN A 133 -0.19 17.10 -5.93
C ASN A 133 0.12 16.33 -4.62
N GLN A 134 -0.86 15.64 -4.03
CA GLN A 134 -0.72 14.88 -2.80
C GLN A 134 -0.94 13.39 -3.05
N LEU A 135 0.08 12.59 -2.73
CA LEU A 135 0.00 11.14 -2.71
C LEU A 135 -0.63 10.67 -1.40
N ALA A 136 -1.44 9.61 -1.43
CA ALA A 136 -2.01 9.02 -0.21
C ALA A 136 -1.51 7.58 0.00
N VAL A 137 -1.09 7.29 1.23
CA VAL A 137 -0.70 5.96 1.70
C VAL A 137 -1.60 5.54 2.85
N TYR A 138 -1.88 4.25 2.95
CA TYR A 138 -2.80 3.67 3.90
C TYR A 138 -2.14 2.57 4.74
N PHE A 139 -2.35 2.64 6.05
CA PHE A 139 -2.06 1.55 6.98
C PHE A 139 -3.34 1.13 7.68
N TYR A 140 -3.55 -0.19 7.82
CA TYR A 140 -4.53 -0.74 8.75
C TYR A 140 -3.87 -1.59 9.84
N PHE A 141 -4.17 -1.31 11.10
CA PHE A 141 -3.73 -2.10 12.26
C PHE A 141 -4.86 -3.05 12.67
N ALA A 142 -4.71 -4.32 12.29
CA ALA A 142 -5.74 -5.35 12.40
C ALA A 142 -5.75 -6.05 13.77
N ASP A 143 -6.95 -6.48 14.18
CA ASP A 143 -7.28 -7.21 15.42
C ASP A 143 -7.24 -8.75 15.28
N GLY A 144 -6.68 -9.27 14.19
CA GLY A 144 -6.52 -10.70 13.94
C GLY A 144 -5.18 -11.04 13.30
N ASN A 145 -5.00 -12.32 13.00
CA ASN A 145 -3.78 -12.82 12.36
C ASN A 145 -3.90 -12.76 10.83
N TYR A 146 -2.77 -12.90 10.14
CA TYR A 146 -2.82 -13.25 8.72
C TYR A 146 -3.15 -14.74 8.54
N THR A 147 -3.62 -15.13 7.34
CA THR A 147 -3.84 -16.54 7.01
C THR A 147 -2.55 -17.35 6.96
N SER A 148 -1.41 -16.69 6.68
CA SER A 148 -0.10 -17.31 6.79
C SER A 148 0.47 -17.10 8.18
N GLU A 149 1.02 -18.16 8.76
CA GLU A 149 1.64 -18.10 10.08
C GLU A 149 2.87 -17.17 10.08
N ASN A 150 3.18 -16.62 11.24
CA ASN A 150 4.37 -15.78 11.51
C ASN A 150 4.47 -14.45 10.77
N VAL A 151 3.48 -14.06 9.96
CA VAL A 151 3.43 -12.76 9.28
C VAL A 151 2.95 -11.66 10.24
N LEU A 152 3.72 -10.57 10.37
CA LEU A 152 3.39 -9.44 11.24
C LEU A 152 2.90 -8.20 10.48
N GLY A 153 3.22 -8.11 9.19
CA GLY A 153 2.69 -7.10 8.27
C GLY A 153 2.56 -7.65 6.86
N ILE A 154 1.83 -6.93 6.00
CA ILE A 154 1.92 -7.11 4.55
C ILE A 154 1.74 -5.77 3.82
N ALA A 155 2.41 -5.61 2.69
CA ALA A 155 2.04 -4.69 1.62
C ALA A 155 1.17 -5.43 0.59
N HIS A 156 -0.02 -4.90 0.26
CA HIS A 156 -0.99 -5.62 -0.59
C HIS A 156 -1.50 -4.82 -1.79
N ARG A 157 -1.18 -3.52 -1.88
CA ARG A 157 -1.36 -2.63 -3.03
C ARG A 157 -0.20 -1.65 -3.10
N ASN A 158 -0.10 -0.88 -4.19
CA ASN A 158 0.94 0.13 -4.40
C ASN A 158 1.09 1.18 -3.28
N THR A 159 0.06 1.37 -2.45
CA THR A 159 0.05 2.38 -1.37
C THR A 159 -0.63 1.88 -0.09
N SER A 160 -0.77 0.56 0.09
CA SER A 160 -1.59 0.00 1.17
C SER A 160 -0.89 -1.14 1.88
N MET A 161 -0.82 -1.02 3.20
CA MET A 161 -0.19 -1.99 4.09
C MET A 161 -1.13 -2.32 5.26
N VAL A 162 -0.91 -3.49 5.85
CA VAL A 162 -1.60 -3.96 7.05
C VAL A 162 -0.56 -4.41 8.06
N LEU A 163 -0.77 -4.07 9.33
CA LEU A 163 -0.03 -4.63 10.45
C LEU A 163 -0.97 -5.44 11.33
N PHE A 164 -0.57 -6.66 11.68
CA PHE A 164 -1.34 -7.54 12.56
C PHE A 164 -1.02 -7.21 14.01
N GLN A 165 -1.48 -6.04 14.46
CA GLN A 165 -1.08 -5.43 15.73
C GLN A 165 -1.40 -6.31 16.95
N LYS A 166 -2.52 -7.04 16.93
CA LYS A 166 -2.79 -8.06 17.94
C LYS A 166 -1.66 -9.07 18.07
N ARG A 167 -1.17 -9.57 16.94
CA ARG A 167 -0.08 -10.56 16.91
C ARG A 167 1.24 -9.96 17.38
N ILE A 168 1.51 -8.70 17.01
CA ILE A 168 2.68 -7.95 17.48
C ILE A 168 2.65 -7.82 19.01
N GLU A 169 1.51 -7.48 19.60
CA GLU A 169 1.36 -7.34 21.06
C GLU A 169 1.49 -8.67 21.80
N GLU A 170 1.01 -9.79 21.22
CA GLU A 170 1.22 -11.13 21.79
C GLU A 170 2.70 -11.54 21.86
N LEU A 171 3.55 -10.95 21.00
CA LEU A 171 4.95 -11.31 20.83
C LEU A 171 5.94 -10.30 21.44
N SER A 172 5.45 -9.19 21.99
CA SER A 172 6.27 -8.08 22.44
C SER A 172 5.79 -7.49 23.78
N GLY A 173 6.62 -6.65 24.40
CA GLY A 173 6.27 -5.93 25.63
C GLY A 173 6.34 -6.77 26.92
N GLY A 174 6.55 -8.09 26.83
CA GLY A 174 6.79 -8.97 27.95
C GLY A 174 8.25 -9.00 28.45
N ILE A 175 8.48 -9.71 29.56
CA ILE A 175 9.81 -9.90 30.13
C ILE A 175 10.68 -10.70 29.14
N GLY A 176 11.84 -10.15 28.78
CA GLY A 176 12.76 -10.76 27.82
C GLY A 176 12.33 -10.63 26.36
N GLN A 177 11.34 -9.80 26.05
CA GLN A 177 10.90 -9.48 24.69
C GLN A 177 11.31 -8.06 24.28
N ALA A 178 11.33 -7.80 22.97
CA ALA A 178 11.43 -6.46 22.43
C ALA A 178 10.21 -5.63 22.84
N SER A 179 10.36 -4.29 22.89
CA SER A 179 9.20 -3.43 23.16
C SER A 179 8.20 -3.47 21.99
N THR A 180 6.91 -3.36 22.29
CA THR A 180 5.87 -3.29 21.25
C THR A 180 6.11 -2.14 20.29
N GLN A 181 6.56 -0.98 20.80
CA GLN A 181 6.93 0.14 19.95
C GLN A 181 8.04 -0.23 18.95
N LEU A 182 9.09 -0.92 19.40
CA LEU A 182 10.19 -1.33 18.53
C LEU A 182 9.70 -2.28 17.44
N LEU A 183 8.99 -3.35 17.80
CA LEU A 183 8.51 -4.33 16.83
C LEU A 183 7.50 -3.70 15.85
N THR A 184 6.53 -2.92 16.34
CA THR A 184 5.60 -2.19 15.47
C THR A 184 6.35 -1.25 14.52
N SER A 185 7.33 -0.49 15.01
CA SER A 185 8.10 0.45 14.18
C SER A 185 8.91 -0.27 13.09
N SER A 186 9.52 -1.41 13.42
CA SER A 186 10.27 -2.23 12.47
C SER A 186 9.38 -2.75 11.34
N VAL A 187 8.24 -3.35 11.68
CA VAL A 187 7.29 -3.87 10.68
C VAL A 187 6.74 -2.74 9.82
N MET A 188 6.31 -1.61 10.41
CA MET A 188 5.81 -0.45 9.65
C MET A 188 6.82 0.02 8.59
N ALA A 189 8.09 0.11 8.95
CA ALA A 189 9.13 0.60 8.07
C ALA A 189 9.57 -0.43 7.03
N HIS A 190 9.55 -1.72 7.37
CA HIS A 190 9.77 -2.83 6.43
C HIS A 190 8.72 -2.81 5.31
N GLU A 191 7.43 -2.77 5.67
CA GLU A 191 6.34 -2.73 4.69
C GLU A 191 6.38 -1.46 3.85
N MET A 192 6.70 -0.32 4.47
CA MET A 192 6.93 0.91 3.73
C MET A 192 8.10 0.77 2.74
N GLY A 193 9.14 -0.01 3.07
CA GLY A 193 10.22 -0.37 2.16
C GLY A 193 9.72 -1.04 0.89
N HIS A 194 8.84 -2.04 1.00
CA HIS A 194 8.19 -2.66 -0.16
C HIS A 194 7.34 -1.66 -0.96
N ILE A 195 6.62 -0.76 -0.27
CA ILE A 195 5.83 0.30 -0.92
C ILE A 195 6.73 1.30 -1.66
N MET A 196 7.92 1.60 -1.13
CA MET A 196 9.00 2.34 -1.81
C MET A 196 9.70 1.53 -2.91
N GLY A 197 9.20 0.32 -3.20
CA GLY A 197 9.64 -0.53 -4.30
C GLY A 197 10.90 -1.35 -4.00
N LEU A 198 11.41 -1.34 -2.77
CA LEU A 198 12.67 -1.97 -2.42
C LEU A 198 12.69 -3.47 -2.67
N VAL A 199 13.89 -3.90 -3.02
CA VAL A 199 14.28 -5.26 -3.39
C VAL A 199 13.48 -5.78 -4.60
N ASN A 200 13.67 -5.11 -5.73
CA ASN A 200 13.20 -5.60 -7.03
C ASN A 200 11.66 -5.82 -7.10
N VAL A 201 10.90 -4.97 -6.40
CA VAL A 201 9.43 -4.97 -6.41
C VAL A 201 8.88 -3.87 -7.33
N GLY A 202 9.50 -2.70 -7.31
CA GLY A 202 9.20 -1.57 -8.19
C GLY A 202 10.35 -0.59 -8.37
N THR A 203 11.39 -0.71 -7.54
CA THR A 203 12.67 -0.03 -7.67
C THR A 203 13.72 -1.03 -8.16
N ASP A 204 14.42 -0.68 -9.25
CA ASP A 204 15.48 -1.51 -9.81
C ASP A 204 16.69 -1.57 -8.88
N MET A 205 17.23 -2.78 -8.70
CA MET A 205 18.43 -2.97 -7.91
C MET A 205 19.66 -2.40 -8.61
N GLN A 206 20.43 -1.57 -7.91
CA GLN A 206 21.71 -1.05 -8.41
C GLN A 206 22.82 -2.11 -8.31
N THR A 207 22.70 -3.00 -7.33
CA THR A 207 23.55 -4.17 -7.14
C THR A 207 22.69 -5.34 -6.67
N PRO A 208 22.88 -6.57 -7.19
CA PRO A 208 22.11 -7.72 -6.75
C PRO A 208 22.27 -7.98 -5.25
N HIS A 209 21.16 -7.93 -4.53
CA HIS A 209 21.09 -8.10 -3.08
C HIS A 209 19.75 -8.70 -2.62
N GLN A 210 19.00 -9.27 -3.56
CA GLN A 210 17.77 -9.99 -3.27
C GLN A 210 18.10 -11.37 -2.70
N ASP A 211 17.48 -11.72 -1.59
CA ASP A 211 17.39 -13.09 -1.10
C ASP A 211 16.32 -13.84 -1.91
N GLU A 212 16.76 -14.57 -2.93
CA GLU A 212 15.85 -15.32 -3.80
C GLU A 212 15.02 -16.38 -3.05
N ALA A 213 15.53 -16.94 -1.95
CA ALA A 213 14.83 -17.95 -1.17
C ALA A 213 13.68 -17.35 -0.35
N ASN A 214 13.84 -16.09 0.08
CA ASN A 214 12.86 -15.38 0.89
C ASN A 214 12.07 -14.34 0.07
N GLY A 215 12.09 -14.40 -1.26
CA GLY A 215 11.24 -13.56 -2.11
C GLY A 215 11.82 -12.16 -2.33
N LYS A 216 11.14 -11.13 -1.81
CA LYS A 216 11.45 -9.71 -2.10
C LYS A 216 12.16 -9.03 -0.94
N HIS A 217 13.11 -9.74 -0.35
CA HIS A 217 13.86 -9.32 0.83
C HIS A 217 15.35 -9.16 0.54
N CYS A 218 16.02 -8.32 1.32
CA CYS A 218 17.47 -8.11 1.22
C CYS A 218 18.20 -9.34 1.78
N ASN A 219 19.35 -9.68 1.19
CA ASN A 219 20.23 -10.76 1.64
C ASN A 219 21.25 -10.32 2.71
N VAL A 220 21.21 -9.05 3.14
CA VAL A 220 21.98 -8.52 4.26
C VAL A 220 21.14 -8.64 5.52
N ASP A 221 21.61 -9.38 6.51
CA ASP A 221 20.90 -9.74 7.74
C ASP A 221 20.67 -8.55 8.68
N GLU A 222 21.56 -7.54 8.68
CA GLU A 222 21.34 -6.31 9.44
C GLU A 222 20.47 -5.27 8.73
N CYS A 223 20.02 -5.53 7.48
CA CYS A 223 19.17 -4.61 6.75
C CYS A 223 17.73 -4.64 7.29
N LEU A 224 17.08 -3.48 7.34
CA LEU A 224 15.65 -3.37 7.62
C LEU A 224 14.80 -4.24 6.68
N MET A 225 15.22 -4.42 5.42
CA MET A 225 14.53 -5.27 4.43
C MET A 225 14.90 -6.77 4.52
N TYR A 226 15.62 -7.19 5.55
CA TYR A 226 15.85 -8.62 5.81
C TYR A 226 14.53 -9.30 6.22
N TYR A 227 14.24 -10.47 5.66
CA TYR A 227 12.94 -11.14 5.77
C TYR A 227 12.50 -11.41 7.23
N ALA A 228 13.46 -11.57 8.14
CA ALA A 228 13.18 -11.91 9.52
C ALA A 228 12.55 -10.75 10.31
N VAL A 229 12.75 -9.50 9.86
CA VAL A 229 12.27 -8.28 10.54
C VAL A 229 10.73 -8.22 10.62
N GLU A 230 10.03 -8.70 9.58
CA GLU A 230 8.57 -8.75 9.54
C GLU A 230 7.98 -10.09 10.01
N SER A 231 8.83 -10.99 10.50
CA SER A 231 8.47 -12.35 10.87
C SER A 231 8.54 -12.58 12.37
N ALA A 232 7.57 -13.33 12.91
CA ALA A 232 7.63 -13.81 14.29
C ALA A 232 8.89 -14.64 14.57
N ALA A 233 9.52 -15.23 13.55
CA ALA A 233 10.75 -16.00 13.68
C ALA A 233 12.00 -15.14 13.94
N GLY A 234 12.00 -13.86 13.55
CA GLY A 234 13.15 -12.95 13.68
C GLY A 234 13.08 -12.00 14.87
N ILE A 235 12.09 -12.14 15.75
CA ILE A 235 11.89 -11.22 16.88
C ILE A 235 13.08 -11.23 17.86
N SER A 236 13.80 -12.35 17.97
CA SER A 236 15.02 -12.45 18.79
C SER A 236 16.08 -11.43 18.37
N ASP A 237 16.12 -11.07 17.10
CA ASP A 237 17.17 -10.24 16.52
C ASP A 237 16.97 -8.77 16.92
N LEU A 238 15.75 -8.40 17.32
CA LEU A 238 15.43 -7.09 17.88
C LEU A 238 15.70 -6.97 19.39
N LEU A 239 16.08 -8.06 20.07
CA LEU A 239 16.32 -8.03 21.52
C LEU A 239 17.54 -7.17 21.85
N GLY A 240 17.34 -6.23 22.77
CA GLY A 240 18.39 -5.29 23.18
C GLY A 240 18.60 -4.11 22.24
N MET A 241 17.91 -4.07 21.09
CA MET A 241 17.90 -2.89 20.23
C MET A 241 17.01 -1.79 20.81
N SER A 242 17.36 -0.53 20.54
CA SER A 242 16.59 0.64 20.98
C SER A 242 15.77 1.27 19.86
N GLN A 243 16.05 0.95 18.60
CA GLN A 243 15.42 1.45 17.38
C GLN A 243 15.44 0.34 16.32
N PRO A 244 14.55 0.39 15.31
CA PRO A 244 14.58 -0.56 14.20
C PRO A 244 15.93 -0.59 13.46
N PRO A 245 16.28 -1.70 12.79
CA PRO A 245 17.38 -1.72 11.84
C PRO A 245 17.22 -0.64 10.77
N ALA A 246 18.33 -0.16 10.22
CA ALA A 246 18.32 0.78 9.10
C ALA A 246 18.32 0.03 7.75
N PHE A 247 18.00 0.72 6.66
CA PHE A 247 18.35 0.20 5.35
C PHE A 247 19.88 0.11 5.22
N ASP A 248 20.36 -1.00 4.67
CA ASP A 248 21.77 -1.12 4.30
C ASP A 248 22.10 -0.26 3.07
N ASP A 249 23.39 -0.14 2.76
CA ASP A 249 23.89 0.71 1.67
C ASP A 249 23.32 0.32 0.29
N LEU A 250 23.00 -0.96 0.05
CA LEU A 250 22.45 -1.45 -1.21
C LEU A 250 20.99 -1.00 -1.38
N CYS A 251 20.15 -1.21 -0.37
CA CYS A 251 18.78 -0.68 -0.36
C CYS A 251 18.76 0.86 -0.44
N LEU A 252 19.68 1.56 0.23
CA LEU A 252 19.77 3.02 0.12
C LEU A 252 20.18 3.47 -1.30
N ALA A 253 21.07 2.73 -1.97
CA ALA A 253 21.46 3.03 -3.35
C ALA A 253 20.26 2.90 -4.32
N ASP A 254 19.43 1.88 -4.12
CA ASP A 254 18.19 1.66 -4.86
C ASP A 254 17.21 2.83 -4.70
N LEU A 255 16.94 3.24 -3.45
CA LEU A 255 16.04 4.38 -3.19
C LEU A 255 16.53 5.66 -3.88
N ARG A 256 17.82 5.98 -3.75
CA ARG A 256 18.43 7.17 -4.36
C ARG A 256 18.35 7.14 -5.87
N ALA A 257 18.62 5.99 -6.49
CA ALA A 257 18.51 5.82 -7.93
C ALA A 257 17.07 6.03 -8.43
N ASN A 258 16.06 5.75 -7.60
CA ASN A 258 14.65 5.97 -7.91
C ASN A 258 14.07 7.28 -7.36
N GLY A 259 14.93 8.25 -7.00
CA GLY A 259 14.52 9.61 -6.66
C GLY A 259 14.32 9.88 -5.16
N GLY A 260 14.70 8.95 -4.29
CA GLY A 260 14.76 9.11 -2.84
C GLY A 260 15.96 9.94 -2.38
N LYS A 261 16.10 10.11 -1.06
CA LYS A 261 17.21 10.84 -0.42
C LYS A 261 18.46 9.98 -0.18
#